data_AF-A0A3B8L414-F1
#
_entry.id   AF-A0A3B8L414-F1
#
_cell.length_a   1.000
_cell.length_b   1.000
_cell.length_c   1.000
_cell.angle_alpha   90.00
_cell.angle_beta   90.00
_cell.angle_gamma   90.00
#
_symmetry.space_group_name_H-M   'P 1'
#
loop_
_entity.id
_entity.type
_entity.pdbx_description
1 polymer ?
#
loop_
_entity_poly.entity_id
_entity_poly.type
_entity_poly.pdbx_seq_one_letter_code
_entity_poly.pdbx_strand_id
1 'polypeptide(L)'
;MNSTDITRSQLARPGELAVVLIDVQPQFVENMHGAAEPVLARLEQLLIICEWFQLPVLATLEEPIDRKGHLHDRLQPLLPPTAVTATKQSYAISGEPRIVDALAQLDRPRMVVAGSETDVCVLQSVLGLIELGYDVFLLEDCLFSSESHTAPAVTRMRQAGAIPCTYKMLFYELLQTDDPLAWQTQQEQATRRGFVAPESLPPTA
;
A
#
# COMPACT_ATOMS: atom_id res chain seq x y z
N MET A 1 6.67 37.12 -7.08
CA MET A 1 6.09 36.58 -8.32
C MET A 1 5.36 35.31 -7.95
N ASN A 2 4.09 35.20 -8.39
CA ASN A 2 3.06 34.16 -8.17
C ASN A 2 3.55 32.81 -7.61
N SER A 3 2.81 32.11 -6.75
CA SER A 3 1.36 31.97 -6.75
C SER A 3 0.93 31.35 -5.43
N THR A 4 -0.28 31.70 -4.99
CA THR A 4 -1.13 31.04 -4.01
C THR A 4 -0.74 29.58 -3.75
N ASP A 5 -0.11 29.32 -2.60
CA ASP A 5 -0.01 27.98 -2.03
C ASP A 5 -1.42 27.60 -1.54
N ILE A 6 -2.30 27.29 -2.49
CA ILE A 6 -3.56 26.62 -2.19
C ILE A 6 -3.11 25.25 -1.72
N THR A 7 -3.01 25.07 -0.40
CA THR A 7 -2.73 23.80 0.25
C THR A 7 -3.51 22.72 -0.47
N ARG A 8 -2.80 21.88 -1.24
CA ARG A 8 -3.39 20.78 -1.99
C ARG A 8 -4.17 19.92 -1.01
N SER A 9 -5.42 19.62 -1.31
CA SER A 9 -6.26 18.78 -0.45
C SER A 9 -5.53 17.48 -0.12
N GLN A 10 -5.41 17.16 1.17
CA GLN A 10 -4.77 15.94 1.66
C GLN A 10 -5.69 14.70 1.58
N LEU A 11 -6.90 14.86 1.03
CA LEU A 11 -7.86 13.78 0.89
C LEU A 11 -7.43 12.82 -0.22
N ALA A 12 -7.44 11.52 0.07
CA ALA A 12 -7.20 10.47 -0.90
C ALA A 12 -8.29 10.46 -1.99
N ARG A 13 -7.90 10.56 -3.27
CA ARG A 13 -8.82 10.53 -4.42
C ARG A 13 -8.41 9.42 -5.38
N PRO A 14 -9.33 8.55 -5.83
CA PRO A 14 -8.97 7.42 -6.69
C PRO A 14 -8.11 7.78 -7.91
N GLY A 15 -8.44 8.87 -8.60
CA GLY A 15 -7.72 9.33 -9.80
C GLY A 15 -6.32 9.90 -9.56
N GLU A 16 -5.86 9.98 -8.31
CA GLU A 16 -4.53 10.51 -7.97
C GLU A 16 -3.62 9.47 -7.35
N LEU A 17 -4.14 8.26 -7.08
CA LEU A 17 -3.48 7.26 -6.26
C LEU A 17 -3.04 6.05 -7.08
N ALA A 18 -1.86 5.54 -6.73
CA ALA A 18 -1.45 4.16 -6.97
C ALA A 18 -1.06 3.50 -5.64
N VAL A 19 -1.17 2.19 -5.57
CA VAL A 19 -0.72 1.39 -4.42
C VAL A 19 0.65 0.79 -4.74
N VAL A 20 1.57 0.92 -3.79
CA VAL A 20 2.88 0.26 -3.79
C VAL A 20 2.89 -0.78 -2.68
N LEU A 21 2.81 -2.06 -3.07
CA LEU A 21 2.79 -3.20 -2.17
C LEU A 21 4.20 -3.80 -2.07
N ILE A 22 4.86 -3.59 -0.94
CA ILE A 22 6.28 -3.90 -0.78
C ILE A 22 6.45 -5.27 -0.14
N ASP A 23 7.03 -6.20 -0.90
CA ASP A 23 7.67 -7.44 -0.42
C ASP A 23 6.82 -8.31 0.51
N VAL A 24 5.51 -8.43 0.25
CA VAL A 24 4.63 -9.32 1.04
C VAL A 24 4.82 -10.78 0.61
N GLN A 25 5.99 -11.33 0.92
CA GLN A 25 6.41 -12.68 0.55
C GLN A 25 6.31 -13.62 1.77
N PRO A 26 6.09 -14.94 1.55
CA PRO A 26 5.99 -15.93 2.63
C PRO A 26 7.10 -15.84 3.68
N GLN A 27 8.36 -15.69 3.27
CA GLN A 27 9.47 -15.60 4.20
C GLN A 27 9.35 -14.42 5.18
N PHE A 28 8.81 -13.27 4.76
CA PHE A 28 8.64 -12.12 5.65
C PHE A 28 7.42 -12.27 6.56
N VAL A 29 6.33 -12.82 6.02
CA VAL A 29 5.10 -13.09 6.79
C VAL A 29 5.36 -14.13 7.89
N GLU A 30 6.11 -15.19 7.60
CA GLU A 30 6.44 -16.25 8.55
C GLU A 30 7.34 -15.77 9.70
N ASN A 31 8.19 -14.77 9.45
CA ASN A 31 9.15 -14.25 10.42
C ASN A 31 8.69 -12.95 11.12
N MET A 32 7.49 -12.46 10.82
CA MET A 32 7.01 -11.21 11.39
C MET A 32 6.80 -11.29 12.89
N HIS A 33 6.97 -10.16 13.57
CA HIS A 33 6.58 -10.02 14.96
C HIS A 33 5.06 -9.91 15.09
N GLY A 34 4.48 -10.69 16.00
CA GLY A 34 3.04 -10.67 16.29
C GLY A 34 2.22 -11.58 15.36
N ALA A 35 0.89 -11.41 15.38
CA ALA A 35 -0.02 -12.22 14.58
C ALA A 35 -0.11 -11.67 13.15
N ALA A 36 -0.01 -12.55 12.15
CA ALA A 36 -0.13 -12.17 10.74
C ALA A 36 -1.56 -11.81 10.31
N GLU A 37 -2.57 -12.43 10.94
CA GLU A 37 -3.96 -12.33 10.49
C GLU A 37 -4.49 -10.88 10.37
N PRO A 38 -4.29 -9.98 11.35
CA PRO A 38 -4.80 -8.61 11.23
C PRO A 38 -4.21 -7.84 10.04
N VAL A 39 -2.93 -8.05 9.72
CA VAL A 39 -2.25 -7.36 8.62
C VAL A 39 -2.65 -7.99 7.28
N LEU A 40 -2.61 -9.32 7.17
CA LEU A 40 -2.99 -10.02 5.93
C LEU A 40 -4.45 -9.74 5.54
N ALA A 41 -5.37 -9.74 6.51
CA ALA A 41 -6.78 -9.41 6.24
C ALA A 41 -6.93 -7.99 5.67
N ARG A 42 -6.18 -7.01 6.17
CA ARG A 42 -6.18 -5.64 5.62
C ARG A 42 -5.57 -5.55 4.24
N LEU A 43 -4.46 -6.27 3.99
CA LEU A 43 -3.81 -6.31 2.68
C LEU A 43 -4.71 -6.97 1.62
N GLU A 44 -5.45 -8.02 1.97
CA GLU A 44 -6.46 -8.62 1.10
C GLU A 44 -7.54 -7.60 0.74
N GLN A 45 -8.11 -6.93 1.75
CA GLN A 45 -9.13 -5.91 1.51
C GLN A 45 -8.59 -4.72 0.72
N LEU A 46 -7.34 -4.30 0.94
CA LEU A 46 -6.67 -3.28 0.14
C LEU A 46 -6.68 -3.65 -1.35
N LEU A 47 -6.29 -4.88 -1.71
CA LEU A 47 -6.27 -5.32 -3.11
C LEU A 47 -7.69 -5.45 -3.71
N ILE A 48 -8.67 -5.84 -2.91
CA ILE A 48 -10.07 -5.86 -3.33
C ILE A 48 -10.55 -4.45 -3.68
N ILE A 49 -10.27 -3.45 -2.82
CA ILE A 49 -10.67 -2.06 -3.08
C ILE A 49 -9.83 -1.41 -4.19
N CYS A 50 -8.60 -1.87 -4.45
CA CYS A 50 -7.82 -1.42 -5.60
C CYS A 50 -8.55 -1.71 -6.91
N GLU A 51 -9.13 -2.90 -7.06
CA GLU A 51 -9.93 -3.21 -8.25
C GLU A 51 -11.24 -2.40 -8.29
N TRP A 52 -11.93 -2.28 -7.15
CA TRP A 52 -13.17 -1.48 -7.05
C TRP A 52 -12.94 -0.03 -7.50
N PHE A 53 -11.97 0.65 -6.89
CA PHE A 53 -11.66 2.06 -7.16
C PHE A 53 -10.70 2.26 -8.34
N GLN A 54 -10.34 1.18 -9.05
CA GLN A 54 -9.44 1.21 -10.21
C GLN A 54 -8.07 1.85 -9.90
N LEU A 55 -7.53 1.54 -8.72
CA LEU A 55 -6.21 1.98 -8.30
C LEU A 55 -5.14 1.08 -8.94
N PRO A 56 -4.16 1.63 -9.68
CA PRO A 56 -3.02 0.87 -10.16
C PRO A 56 -2.24 0.29 -8.97
N VAL A 57 -1.71 -0.92 -9.13
CA VAL A 57 -0.90 -1.60 -8.11
C VAL A 57 0.47 -1.91 -8.69
N LEU A 58 1.51 -1.51 -7.97
CA LEU A 58 2.89 -1.97 -8.17
C LEU A 58 3.28 -2.82 -6.97
N ALA A 59 3.45 -4.13 -7.18
CA ALA A 59 3.94 -5.05 -6.16
C ALA A 59 5.43 -5.31 -6.37
N THR A 60 6.21 -5.31 -5.29
CA THR A 60 7.63 -5.69 -5.34
C THR A 60 7.89 -7.02 -4.66
N LEU A 61 8.92 -7.70 -5.13
CA LEU A 61 9.45 -8.92 -4.52
C LEU A 61 10.95 -8.77 -4.32
N GLU A 62 11.42 -8.99 -3.10
CA GLU A 62 12.85 -8.99 -2.79
C GLU A 62 13.48 -10.32 -3.21
N GLU A 63 14.60 -10.22 -3.93
CA GLU A 63 15.44 -11.36 -4.31
C GLU A 63 16.23 -11.92 -3.10
N PRO A 64 16.56 -13.23 -3.06
CA PRO A 64 16.27 -14.21 -4.09
C PRO A 64 14.89 -14.86 -3.92
N ILE A 65 14.11 -14.92 -5.01
CA ILE A 65 12.71 -15.40 -5.00
C ILE A 65 12.56 -16.87 -4.61
N ASP A 66 13.51 -17.73 -4.98
CA ASP A 66 13.50 -19.16 -4.67
C ASP A 66 13.51 -19.45 -3.16
N ARG A 67 14.06 -18.53 -2.37
CA ARG A 67 14.09 -18.62 -0.91
C ARG A 67 12.99 -17.79 -0.24
N LYS A 68 12.76 -16.58 -0.72
CA LYS A 68 11.80 -15.64 -0.09
C LYS A 68 10.35 -15.93 -0.46
N GLY A 69 10.15 -16.59 -1.60
CA GLY A 69 8.85 -16.84 -2.21
C GLY A 69 8.42 -15.71 -3.15
N HIS A 70 7.32 -15.94 -3.85
CA HIS A 70 6.61 -14.90 -4.59
C HIS A 70 5.68 -14.09 -3.66
N LEU A 71 4.74 -13.33 -4.21
CA LEU A 71 3.71 -12.68 -3.41
C LEU A 71 2.89 -13.74 -2.64
N HIS A 72 2.58 -13.47 -1.38
CA HIS A 72 1.85 -14.38 -0.50
C HIS A 72 0.54 -14.89 -1.14
N ASP A 73 0.25 -16.18 -0.98
CA ASP A 73 -0.85 -16.89 -1.67
C ASP A 73 -2.25 -16.28 -1.41
N ARG A 74 -2.43 -15.62 -0.27
CA ARG A 74 -3.65 -14.85 0.05
C ARG A 74 -3.85 -13.62 -0.84
N LEU A 75 -2.76 -13.00 -1.29
CA LEU A 75 -2.78 -11.74 -2.02
C LEU A 75 -2.70 -11.93 -3.52
N GLN A 76 -2.00 -12.97 -3.99
CA GLN A 76 -1.81 -13.21 -5.42
C GLN A 76 -3.12 -13.30 -6.24
N PRO A 77 -4.18 -13.98 -5.78
CA PRO A 77 -5.47 -14.03 -6.49
C PRO A 77 -6.24 -12.69 -6.48
N LEU A 78 -5.84 -11.77 -5.59
CA LEU A 78 -6.52 -10.50 -5.39
C LEU A 78 -5.90 -9.34 -6.17
N LEU A 79 -4.68 -9.53 -6.71
CA LEU A 79 -4.04 -8.53 -7.56
C LEU A 79 -4.96 -8.14 -8.73
N PRO A 80 -5.16 -6.83 -8.98
CA PRO A 80 -5.85 -6.39 -10.19
C PRO A 80 -5.15 -6.91 -11.45
N PRO A 81 -5.86 -7.21 -12.54
CA PRO A 81 -5.25 -7.68 -13.79
C PRO A 81 -4.22 -6.72 -14.39
N THR A 82 -4.30 -5.44 -14.03
CA THR A 82 -3.38 -4.37 -14.46
C THR A 82 -2.19 -4.18 -13.52
N ALA A 83 -2.08 -4.98 -12.46
CA ALA A 83 -0.99 -4.86 -11.51
C ALA A 83 0.37 -5.19 -12.15
N VAL A 84 1.39 -4.43 -11.78
CA VAL A 84 2.77 -4.66 -12.17
C VAL A 84 3.50 -5.32 -11.01
N THR A 85 4.15 -6.46 -11.27
CA THR A 85 5.03 -7.12 -10.29
C THR A 85 6.47 -7.00 -10.74
N ALA A 86 7.35 -6.49 -9.88
CA ALA A 86 8.77 -6.32 -10.16
C ALA A 86 9.63 -6.95 -9.06
N THR A 87 10.78 -7.52 -9.43
CA THR A 87 11.76 -7.99 -8.45
C THR A 87 12.82 -6.92 -8.18
N LYS A 88 13.40 -6.93 -6.98
CA LYS A 88 14.43 -5.96 -6.57
C LYS A 88 15.52 -6.58 -5.70
N GLN A 89 16.69 -5.95 -5.71
CA GLN A 89 17.80 -6.25 -4.80
C GLN A 89 18.11 -5.09 -3.86
N SER A 90 17.71 -3.88 -4.22
CA SER A 90 17.78 -2.70 -3.37
C SER A 90 16.62 -2.70 -2.36
N TYR A 91 16.89 -2.25 -1.14
CA TYR A 91 15.84 -2.09 -0.13
C TYR A 91 14.87 -0.97 -0.51
N ALA A 92 15.40 0.18 -0.96
CA ALA A 92 14.61 1.26 -1.54
C ALA A 92 14.19 0.91 -2.97
N ILE A 93 12.90 1.00 -3.28
CA ILE A 93 12.43 0.86 -4.67
C ILE A 93 12.95 1.96 -5.61
N SER A 94 13.34 3.12 -5.07
CA SER A 94 13.97 4.20 -5.84
C SER A 94 15.38 3.86 -6.33
N GLY A 95 16.01 2.83 -5.75
CA GLY A 95 17.29 2.28 -6.20
C GLY A 95 17.17 1.38 -7.43
N GLU A 96 15.97 1.07 -7.89
CA GLU A 96 15.70 0.15 -8.99
C GLU A 96 15.15 0.91 -10.21
N PRO A 97 15.96 1.17 -11.25
CA PRO A 97 15.53 1.97 -12.40
C PRO A 97 14.25 1.47 -13.07
N ARG A 98 14.08 0.15 -13.18
CA ARG A 98 12.87 -0.46 -13.76
C ARG A 98 11.62 -0.20 -12.93
N ILE A 99 11.76 -0.12 -11.60
CA ILE A 99 10.63 0.19 -10.71
C ILE A 99 10.33 1.69 -10.76
N VAL A 100 11.33 2.55 -10.83
CA VAL A 100 11.15 3.99 -11.04
C VAL A 100 10.42 4.28 -12.35
N ASP A 101 10.82 3.62 -13.44
CA ASP A 101 10.14 3.74 -14.74
C ASP A 101 8.69 3.25 -14.66
N ALA A 102 8.43 2.14 -13.96
CA ALA A 102 7.09 1.62 -13.75
C ALA A 102 6.22 2.58 -12.92
N LEU A 103 6.77 3.17 -11.85
CA LEU A 103 6.09 4.19 -11.03
C LEU A 103 5.69 5.42 -11.88
N ALA A 104 6.59 5.89 -12.74
CA ALA A 104 6.31 6.99 -13.66
C ALA A 104 5.18 6.66 -14.65
N GLN A 105 5.11 5.40 -15.12
CA GLN A 105 4.06 4.93 -16.03
C GLN A 105 2.68 4.80 -15.39
N LEU A 106 2.59 4.74 -14.06
CA LEU A 106 1.29 4.74 -13.37
C LEU A 106 0.56 6.08 -13.53
N ASP A 107 1.30 7.17 -13.80
CA ASP A 107 0.78 8.54 -13.94
C ASP A 107 -0.06 8.99 -12.73
N ARG A 108 0.42 8.63 -11.53
CA ARG A 108 -0.21 8.99 -10.25
C ARG A 108 0.75 9.82 -9.40
N PRO A 109 0.34 11.01 -8.91
CA PRO A 109 1.20 11.82 -8.07
C PRO A 109 1.29 11.33 -6.61
N ARG A 110 0.43 10.39 -6.20
CA ARG A 110 0.32 9.95 -4.81
C ARG A 110 0.41 8.43 -4.68
N MET A 111 1.19 7.98 -3.71
CA MET A 111 1.46 6.57 -3.46
C MET A 111 0.89 6.15 -2.12
N VAL A 112 0.06 5.10 -2.12
CA VAL A 112 -0.38 4.40 -0.91
C VAL A 112 0.59 3.25 -0.68
N VAL A 113 1.33 3.26 0.42
CA VAL A 113 2.38 2.27 0.71
C VAL A 113 1.93 1.31 1.81
N ALA A 114 2.13 0.02 1.55
CA ALA A 114 1.86 -1.08 2.47
C ALA A 114 2.88 -2.22 2.29
N GLY A 115 3.03 -3.10 3.28
CA GLY A 115 3.87 -4.30 3.19
C GLY A 115 5.02 -4.35 4.20
N SER A 116 6.15 -4.93 3.81
CA SER A 116 7.28 -5.24 4.69
C SER A 116 8.66 -4.92 4.09
N GLU A 117 9.72 -4.85 4.89
CA GLU A 117 9.69 -4.67 6.34
C GLU A 117 9.54 -3.18 6.69
N THR A 118 8.71 -2.89 7.70
CA THR A 118 8.40 -1.52 8.15
C THR A 118 9.64 -0.62 8.28
N ASP A 119 10.71 -1.16 8.85
CA ASP A 119 11.95 -0.47 9.20
C ASP A 119 13.10 -0.70 8.21
N VAL A 120 12.89 -1.46 7.14
CA VAL A 120 13.88 -1.73 6.09
C VAL A 120 13.37 -1.27 4.72
N CYS A 121 12.68 -2.16 3.97
CA CYS A 121 12.24 -1.89 2.60
C CYS A 121 11.16 -0.83 2.54
N VAL A 122 10.18 -0.86 3.45
CA VAL A 122 9.14 0.17 3.52
C VAL A 122 9.75 1.52 3.86
N LEU A 123 10.54 1.61 4.94
CA LEU A 123 11.20 2.84 5.35
C LEU A 123 12.00 3.48 4.20
N GLN A 124 12.91 2.73 3.60
CA GLN A 124 13.78 3.27 2.56
C GLN A 124 13.01 3.61 1.28
N SER A 125 11.98 2.83 0.94
CA SER A 125 11.13 3.12 -0.22
C SER A 125 10.27 4.36 -0.03
N VAL A 126 9.71 4.56 1.16
CA VAL A 126 8.93 5.78 1.47
C VAL A 126 9.82 7.02 1.39
N LEU A 127 11.02 6.98 1.97
CA LEU A 127 11.97 8.09 1.86
C LEU A 127 12.35 8.35 0.39
N GLY A 128 12.62 7.30 -0.38
CA GLY A 128 12.94 7.42 -1.81
C GLY A 128 11.77 7.96 -2.65
N LEU A 129 10.53 7.54 -2.36
CA LEU A 129 9.33 8.06 -3.04
C LEU A 129 9.14 9.56 -2.78
N ILE A 130 9.36 10.00 -1.54
CA ILE A 130 9.31 11.42 -1.17
C ILE A 130 10.41 12.20 -1.88
N GLU A 131 11.65 11.68 -1.95
CA GLU A 131 12.75 12.29 -2.70
C GLU A 131 12.45 12.41 -4.21
N LEU A 132 11.70 11.46 -4.76
CA LEU A 132 11.21 11.48 -6.15
C LEU A 132 10.02 12.44 -6.35
N GLY A 133 9.49 13.05 -5.28
CA GLY A 133 8.42 14.06 -5.34
C GLY A 133 6.99 13.52 -5.29
N TYR A 134 6.79 12.25 -4.87
CA TYR A 134 5.46 11.70 -4.65
C TYR A 134 4.91 12.08 -3.27
N ASP A 135 3.60 12.36 -3.17
CA ASP A 135 2.91 12.37 -1.87
C ASP A 135 2.72 10.91 -1.41
N VAL A 136 3.07 10.57 -0.17
CA VAL A 136 2.99 9.19 0.31
C VAL A 136 1.97 9.05 1.43
N PHE A 137 0.91 8.27 1.21
CA PHE A 137 0.04 7.77 2.27
C PHE A 137 0.63 6.47 2.83
N LEU A 138 0.99 6.49 4.11
CA LEU A 138 1.55 5.33 4.80
C LEU A 138 0.44 4.57 5.52
N LEU A 139 0.08 3.36 5.05
CA LEU A 139 -0.93 2.52 5.70
C LEU A 139 -0.34 1.79 6.90
N GLU A 140 -0.32 2.45 8.05
CA GLU A 140 0.40 1.97 9.25
C GLU A 140 -0.16 0.66 9.83
N ASP A 141 -1.45 0.37 9.61
CA ASP A 141 -2.07 -0.91 9.98
C ASP A 141 -1.92 -2.01 8.92
N CYS A 142 -1.23 -1.70 7.82
CA CYS A 142 -0.84 -2.61 6.75
C CYS A 142 0.69 -2.78 6.65
N LEU A 143 1.43 -2.36 7.67
CA LEU A 143 2.88 -2.56 7.76
C LEU A 143 3.21 -3.72 8.71
N PHE A 144 4.27 -4.45 8.40
CA PHE A 144 4.80 -5.48 9.29
C PHE A 144 6.31 -5.63 9.16
N SER A 145 6.91 -6.19 10.19
CA SER A 145 8.35 -6.43 10.28
C SER A 145 8.62 -7.60 11.22
N SER A 146 9.80 -8.20 11.11
CA SER A 146 10.35 -9.08 12.15
C SER A 146 10.74 -8.30 13.42
N GLU A 147 10.97 -6.98 13.31
CA GLU A 147 11.23 -6.10 14.44
C GLU A 147 9.94 -5.79 15.22
N SER A 148 10.02 -5.92 16.55
CA SER A 148 8.94 -5.59 17.48
C SER A 148 8.81 -4.09 17.75
N HIS A 149 9.89 -3.33 17.59
CA HIS A 149 9.98 -1.91 17.88
C HIS A 149 10.09 -1.05 16.62
N THR A 150 9.07 -1.07 15.76
CA THR A 150 9.04 -0.34 14.48
C THR A 150 8.66 1.14 14.60
N ALA A 151 8.25 1.61 15.79
CA ALA A 151 7.81 2.98 16.02
C ALA A 151 8.82 4.08 15.59
N PRO A 152 10.14 3.90 15.74
CA PRO A 152 11.12 4.85 15.22
C PRO A 152 11.07 4.96 13.69
N ALA A 153 10.91 3.86 12.96
CA ALA A 153 10.82 3.87 11.50
C ALA A 153 9.57 4.61 11.02
N VAL A 154 8.41 4.31 11.62
CA VAL A 154 7.15 5.02 11.33
C VAL A 154 7.29 6.53 11.61
N THR A 155 7.84 6.90 12.77
CA THR A 155 8.10 8.30 13.12
C THR A 155 8.99 8.99 12.09
N ARG A 156 10.02 8.28 11.62
CA ARG A 156 10.97 8.80 10.64
C ARG A 156 10.33 9.05 9.28
N MET A 157 9.47 8.13 8.81
CA MET A 157 8.69 8.31 7.58
C MET A 157 7.72 9.50 7.68
N ARG A 158 7.01 9.63 8.80
CA ARG A 158 6.12 10.78 9.06
C ARG A 158 6.87 12.10 9.05
N GLN A 159 8.01 12.17 9.73
CA GLN A 159 8.86 13.37 9.78
C GLN A 159 9.45 13.75 8.41
N ALA A 160 9.63 12.78 7.52
CA ALA A 160 10.04 13.01 6.15
C ALA A 160 8.90 13.55 5.25
N GLY A 161 7.64 13.49 5.71
CA GLY A 161 6.48 14.00 4.97
C GLY A 161 5.46 12.93 4.57
N ALA A 162 5.63 11.66 4.98
CA ALA A 162 4.59 10.66 4.76
C ALA A 162 3.33 11.00 5.58
N ILE A 163 2.17 10.87 4.94
CA ILE A 163 0.84 11.11 5.50
C ILE A 163 0.41 9.85 6.26
N PRO A 164 0.26 9.89 7.60
CA PRO A 164 -0.26 8.76 8.37
C PRO A 164 -1.66 8.37 7.86
N CYS A 165 -1.87 7.10 7.59
CA CYS A 165 -3.15 6.58 7.14
C CYS A 165 -3.39 5.17 7.69
N THR A 166 -4.65 4.77 7.75
CA THR A 166 -5.04 3.38 8.02
C THR A 166 -5.87 2.88 6.85
N TYR A 167 -6.00 1.56 6.69
CA TYR A 167 -6.89 0.98 5.69
C TYR A 167 -8.31 1.55 5.79
N LYS A 168 -8.84 1.69 7.02
CA LYS A 168 -10.17 2.27 7.24
C LYS A 168 -10.26 3.73 6.78
N MET A 169 -9.27 4.55 7.12
CA MET A 169 -9.22 5.94 6.64
C MET A 169 -9.20 5.99 5.12
N LEU A 170 -8.29 5.26 4.49
CA LEU A 170 -8.19 5.20 3.02
C LEU A 170 -9.52 4.79 2.38
N PHE A 171 -10.15 3.71 2.87
CA PHE A 171 -11.42 3.23 2.31
C PHE A 171 -12.50 4.32 2.33
N TYR A 172 -12.70 5.00 3.47
CA TYR A 172 -13.73 6.03 3.59
C TYR A 172 -13.35 7.33 2.86
N GLU A 173 -12.07 7.66 2.73
CA GLU A 173 -11.60 8.77 1.89
C GLU A 173 -11.77 8.49 0.40
N LEU A 174 -11.66 7.24 -0.05
CA LEU A 174 -11.97 6.85 -1.44
C LEU A 174 -13.48 6.88 -1.69
N LEU A 175 -14.28 6.51 -0.68
CA LEU A 175 -15.73 6.45 -0.75
C LEU A 175 -16.36 7.86 -0.79
N GLN A 176 -16.12 8.73 0.20
CA GLN A 176 -16.65 10.11 0.28
C GLN A 176 -18.19 10.29 0.22
N THR A 177 -18.98 9.22 0.19
CA THR A 177 -20.44 9.28 0.38
C THR A 177 -20.94 7.98 1.02
N ASP A 178 -22.08 8.05 1.68
CA ASP A 178 -22.81 6.90 2.24
C ASP A 178 -23.97 6.45 1.33
N ASP A 179 -24.14 7.08 0.15
CA ASP A 179 -25.15 6.70 -0.84
C ASP A 179 -24.79 5.39 -1.56
N PRO A 180 -25.49 4.27 -1.29
CA PRO A 180 -25.19 2.99 -1.91
C PRO A 180 -25.49 2.95 -3.41
N LEU A 181 -26.36 3.84 -3.91
CA LEU A 181 -26.69 3.90 -5.34
C LEU A 181 -25.52 4.42 -6.17
N ALA A 182 -24.62 5.20 -5.57
CA ALA A 182 -23.45 5.74 -6.26
C ALA A 182 -22.49 4.64 -6.77
N TRP A 183 -22.48 3.46 -6.15
CA TRP A 183 -21.53 2.38 -6.48
C TRP A 183 -22.11 0.98 -6.42
N GLN A 184 -23.43 0.82 -6.48
CA GLN A 184 -24.09 -0.47 -6.29
C GLN A 184 -23.43 -1.60 -7.11
N THR A 185 -23.15 -1.36 -8.39
CA THR A 185 -22.53 -2.36 -9.27
C THR A 185 -21.11 -2.72 -8.85
N GLN A 186 -20.25 -1.74 -8.52
CA GLN A 186 -18.89 -2.04 -8.10
C GLN A 186 -18.86 -2.68 -6.69
N GLN A 187 -19.74 -2.25 -5.78
CA GLN A 187 -19.88 -2.84 -4.46
C GLN A 187 -20.30 -4.32 -4.54
N GLU A 188 -21.23 -4.66 -5.43
CA GLU A 188 -21.61 -6.06 -5.68
C GLU A 188 -20.43 -6.89 -6.19
N GLN A 189 -19.57 -6.33 -7.05
CA GLN A 189 -18.36 -7.00 -7.52
C GLN A 189 -17.33 -7.19 -6.40
N ALA A 190 -17.08 -6.14 -5.61
CA ALA A 190 -16.17 -6.20 -4.47
C ALA A 190 -16.63 -7.26 -3.45
N THR A 191 -17.95 -7.31 -3.15
CA THR A 191 -18.52 -8.31 -2.25
C THR A 191 -18.32 -9.75 -2.76
N ARG A 192 -18.45 -9.99 -4.08
CA ARG A 192 -18.15 -11.30 -4.68
C ARG A 192 -16.69 -11.70 -4.56
N ARG A 193 -15.77 -10.73 -4.46
CA ARG A 193 -14.34 -10.95 -4.20
C ARG A 193 -14.02 -11.07 -2.70
N GLY A 194 -15.03 -11.10 -1.83
CA GLY A 194 -14.85 -11.24 -0.39
C GLY A 194 -14.62 -9.93 0.36
N PHE A 195 -15.08 -8.80 -0.21
CA PHE A 195 -15.05 -7.54 0.52
C PHE A 195 -15.80 -7.64 1.85
N VAL A 196 -15.19 -7.12 2.91
CA VAL A 196 -15.83 -6.87 4.21
C VAL A 196 -15.56 -5.43 4.64
N ALA A 197 -16.51 -4.85 5.39
CA ALA A 197 -16.35 -3.50 5.90
C ALA A 197 -15.12 -3.39 6.84
N PRO A 198 -14.42 -2.24 6.88
CA PRO A 198 -13.25 -2.07 7.75
C PRO A 198 -13.51 -2.39 9.23
N GLU A 199 -14.74 -2.18 9.70
CA GLU A 199 -15.20 -2.48 11.06
C GLU A 199 -15.21 -3.97 11.39
N SER A 200 -15.28 -4.83 10.38
CA SER A 200 -15.31 -6.29 10.53
C SER A 200 -13.92 -6.92 10.54
N LEU A 201 -12.86 -6.12 10.31
CA LEU A 201 -11.50 -6.63 10.27
C LEU A 201 -10.96 -6.94 11.68
N PRO A 202 -10.08 -7.95 11.81
CA PRO A 202 -9.45 -8.26 13.09
C PRO A 202 -8.74 -7.02 13.67
N PRO A 203 -8.78 -6.83 15.00
CA PRO A 203 -8.08 -5.71 15.63
C PRO A 203 -6.56 -5.83 15.41
N THR A 204 -5.88 -4.71 15.21
CA THR A 204 -4.42 -4.63 15.34
C THR A 204 -4.03 -4.65 16.82
N ALA A 205 -2.91 -5.29 17.14
CA ALA A 205 -2.35 -5.36 18.49
C ALA A 205 -1.76 -4.01 18.95
#